data_AF-A0A956DW19-F1
#
_entry.id   AF-A0A956DW19-F1
#
_cell.length_a   1.000
_cell.length_b   1.000
_cell.length_c   1.000
_cell.angle_alpha   90.00
_cell.angle_beta   90.00
_cell.angle_gamma   90.00
#
_symmetry.space_group_name_H-M   'P 1'
#
loop_
_entity.id
_entity.type
_entity.pdbx_description
1 polymer ?
#
loop_
_entity_poly.entity_id
_entity_poly.type
_entity_poly.pdbx_seq_one_letter_code
_entity_poly.pdbx_strand_id
1 'polypeptide(L)'
;MNKEQIEKLIEAAAPLVTTYAVRIVGVLIVLWIAFKVARRLGDGVTSRLEAREFDTALSRFFGSLLRWAIIIGAVLGCLGMFGVETTSFAAVIGAAGLAIG
;
A
#
# COMPACT_ATOMS: atom_id res chain seq x y z
N MET A 1 24.64 -19.82 29.62
CA MET A 1 24.60 -18.99 28.40
C MET A 1 25.87 -18.15 28.40
N ASN A 2 26.88 -18.55 27.63
CA ASN A 2 28.22 -17.93 27.68
C ASN A 2 28.22 -16.57 26.99
N LYS A 3 29.05 -15.63 27.48
CA LYS A 3 29.17 -14.27 26.92
C LYS A 3 29.51 -14.26 25.42
N GLU A 4 30.31 -15.22 24.94
CA GLU A 4 30.61 -15.40 23.51
C GLU A 4 29.40 -15.81 22.64
N GLN A 5 28.42 -16.52 23.20
CA GLN A 5 27.19 -16.85 22.47
C GLN A 5 26.26 -15.64 22.35
N ILE A 6 26.27 -14.77 23.38
CA ILE A 6 25.51 -13.52 23.39
C ILE A 6 26.11 -12.55 22.37
N GLU A 7 27.43 -12.44 22.28
CA GLU A 7 28.09 -11.59 21.27
C GLU A 7 27.86 -12.08 19.84
N LYS A 8 27.93 -13.39 19.56
CA LYS A 8 27.60 -13.93 18.24
C LYS A 8 26.12 -13.75 17.85
N LEU A 9 25.20 -13.81 18.80
CA LEU A 9 23.78 -13.50 18.56
C LEU A 9 23.56 -12.02 18.25
N ILE A 10 24.30 -11.13 18.92
CA ILE A 10 24.24 -9.68 18.68
C ILE A 10 24.86 -9.32 17.31
N GLU A 11 26.00 -9.92 16.93
CA GLU A 11 26.62 -9.70 15.61
C GLU A 11 25.76 -10.25 14.46
N ALA A 12 25.08 -11.37 14.66
CA ALA A 12 24.17 -11.93 13.67
C ALA A 12 22.83 -11.16 13.58
N ALA A 13 22.33 -10.60 14.69
CA ALA A 13 21.06 -9.88 14.74
C ALA A 13 21.17 -8.39 14.39
N ALA A 14 22.31 -7.74 14.63
CA ALA A 14 22.55 -6.33 14.31
C ALA A 14 22.22 -5.95 12.86
N PRO A 15 22.63 -6.70 11.81
CA PRO A 15 22.32 -6.35 10.43
C PRO A 15 20.84 -6.57 10.07
N LEU A 16 20.15 -7.50 10.74
CA LEU A 16 18.71 -7.72 10.54
C LEU A 16 17.92 -6.53 11.08
N VAL A 17 18.20 -6.08 12.30
CA VAL A 17 17.46 -4.99 12.95
C VAL A 17 17.60 -3.67 12.18
N THR A 18 18.80 -3.33 11.71
CA THR A 18 19.00 -2.10 10.91
C THR A 18 18.29 -2.18 9.56
N THR A 19 18.31 -3.33 8.89
CA THR A 19 17.64 -3.53 7.61
C THR A 19 16.12 -3.43 7.72
N TYR A 20 15.52 -4.04 8.75
CA TYR A 20 14.08 -3.94 8.99
C TYR A 20 13.66 -2.54 9.43
N ALA A 21 14.44 -1.87 10.26
CA ALA A 21 14.15 -0.49 10.69
C ALA A 21 14.09 0.48 9.50
N VAL A 22 15.05 0.40 8.57
CA VAL A 22 15.05 1.22 7.35
C VAL A 22 13.86 0.91 6.46
N ARG A 23 13.48 -0.37 6.30
CA ARG A 23 12.30 -0.78 5.52
C ARG A 23 11.00 -0.25 6.13
N ILE A 24 10.85 -0.30 7.45
CA ILE A 24 9.66 0.23 8.15
C ILE A 24 9.52 1.73 7.90
N VAL A 25 10.62 2.49 8.04
CA VAL A 25 10.61 3.94 7.76
C VAL A 25 10.26 4.20 6.30
N GLY A 26 10.84 3.45 5.36
CA GLY A 26 10.52 3.55 3.93
C GLY A 26 9.04 3.29 3.64
N VAL A 27 8.47 2.25 4.24
CA VAL A 27 7.04 1.90 4.12
C VAL A 27 6.16 3.01 4.66
N LEU A 28 6.46 3.56 5.83
CA LEU A 28 5.68 4.67 6.39
C LEU A 28 5.68 5.90 5.47
N ILE A 29 6.82 6.23 4.88
CA ILE A 29 6.95 7.35 3.92
C ILE A 29 6.13 7.06 2.65
N VAL A 30 6.29 5.89 2.06
CA VAL A 30 5.57 5.49 0.84
C VAL A 30 4.07 5.49 1.08
N LEU A 31 3.61 4.90 2.18
CA LEU A 31 2.19 4.84 2.53
C LEU A 31 1.63 6.26 2.71
N TRP A 32 2.35 7.13 3.41
CA TRP A 32 1.93 8.51 3.62
C TRP A 32 1.79 9.29 2.30
N ILE A 33 2.76 9.14 1.40
CA ILE A 33 2.72 9.73 0.06
C ILE A 33 1.54 9.15 -0.73
N ALA A 34 1.37 7.84 -0.72
CA ALA A 34 0.29 7.15 -1.42
C ALA A 34 -1.09 7.65 -0.97
N PHE A 35 -1.33 7.82 0.33
CA PHE A 35 -2.59 8.39 0.83
C PHE A 35 -2.85 9.81 0.31
N LYS A 36 -1.81 10.65 0.27
CA LYS A 36 -1.91 12.02 -0.23
C LYS A 36 -2.19 12.05 -1.73
N VAL A 37 -1.51 11.20 -2.51
CA VAL A 37 -1.71 11.05 -3.95
C VAL A 37 -3.09 10.49 -4.25
N ALA A 38 -3.51 9.43 -3.55
CA ALA A 38 -4.81 8.78 -3.73
C ALA A 38 -5.97 9.74 -3.48
N ARG A 39 -5.88 10.57 -2.43
CA ARG A 39 -6.88 11.62 -2.18
C ARG A 39 -6.91 12.63 -3.32
N ARG A 40 -5.75 13.20 -3.71
CA ARG A 40 -5.71 14.22 -4.77
C ARG A 40 -6.20 13.72 -6.12
N LEU A 41 -5.80 12.51 -6.51
CA LEU A 41 -6.23 11.92 -7.77
C LEU A 41 -7.71 11.53 -7.74
N GLY A 42 -8.20 10.97 -6.63
CA GLY A 42 -9.62 10.65 -6.46
C GLY A 42 -10.50 11.89 -6.54
N ASP A 43 -10.19 12.92 -5.76
CA ASP A 43 -10.92 14.20 -5.76
C ASP A 43 -10.84 14.90 -7.12
N GLY A 44 -9.67 14.82 -7.77
CA GLY A 44 -9.47 15.32 -9.12
C GLY A 44 -10.34 14.62 -10.16
N VAL A 45 -10.46 13.30 -10.11
CA VAL A 45 -11.33 12.54 -11.02
C VAL A 45 -12.80 12.87 -10.79
N THR A 46 -13.25 12.89 -9.52
CA THR A 46 -14.63 13.26 -9.20
C THR A 46 -14.96 14.67 -9.71
N SER A 47 -14.10 15.65 -9.44
CA SER A 47 -14.32 17.04 -9.90
C SER A 47 -14.33 17.15 -11.43
N ARG A 48 -13.48 16.40 -12.14
CA ARG A 48 -13.42 16.41 -13.61
C ARG A 48 -14.64 15.76 -14.26
N LEU A 49 -15.19 14.72 -13.64
CA LEU A 49 -16.41 14.05 -14.11
C LEU A 49 -17.64 14.92 -13.85
N GLU A 50 -17.76 15.52 -12.66
CA GLU A 50 -18.84 16.47 -12.35
C GLU A 50 -18.80 17.69 -13.29
N ALA A 51 -17.61 18.20 -13.61
CA ALA A 51 -17.43 19.29 -14.58
C ALA A 51 -17.84 18.94 -16.02
N ARG A 52 -18.00 17.64 -16.33
CA ARG A 52 -18.51 17.14 -17.61
C ARG A 52 -19.98 16.74 -17.54
N GLU A 53 -20.69 17.18 -16.48
CA GLU A 53 -22.11 16.89 -16.25
C GLU A 53 -22.43 15.40 -16.08
N PHE A 54 -21.46 14.58 -15.64
CA PHE A 54 -21.76 13.24 -15.18
C PHE A 54 -22.50 13.28 -13.84
N ASP A 55 -23.34 12.26 -13.59
CA ASP A 55 -24.04 12.10 -12.33
C ASP A 55 -23.07 12.05 -11.13
N THR A 56 -23.46 12.69 -10.02
CA THR A 56 -22.65 12.80 -8.82
C THR A 56 -22.33 11.43 -8.21
N ALA A 57 -23.26 10.48 -8.24
CA ALA A 57 -23.02 9.13 -7.70
C ALA A 57 -21.94 8.41 -8.52
N LEU A 58 -22.02 8.49 -9.85
CA LEU A 58 -21.04 7.88 -10.75
C LEU A 58 -19.65 8.52 -10.59
N SER A 59 -19.62 9.85 -10.50
CA SER A 59 -18.38 10.62 -10.30
C SER A 59 -17.69 10.28 -8.98
N ARG A 60 -18.46 10.08 -7.91
CA ARG A 60 -17.95 9.61 -6.61
C ARG A 60 -17.53 8.15 -6.65
N PHE A 61 -18.23 7.29 -7.39
CA PHE A 61 -17.87 5.89 -7.56
C PHE A 61 -16.47 5.78 -8.20
N PHE A 62 -16.24 6.41 -9.35
CA PHE A 62 -14.91 6.37 -9.99
C PHE A 62 -13.81 7.00 -9.15
N GLY A 63 -14.07 8.13 -8.49
CA GLY A 63 -13.09 8.76 -7.59
C GLY A 63 -12.73 7.87 -6.41
N SER A 64 -13.71 7.21 -5.80
CA SER A 64 -13.49 6.27 -4.70
C SER A 64 -12.79 4.99 -5.16
N LEU A 65 -13.16 4.46 -6.33
CA LEU A 65 -12.51 3.30 -6.95
C LEU A 65 -11.02 3.57 -7.20
N LEU A 66 -10.68 4.71 -7.81
CA LEU A 66 -9.30 5.11 -8.05
C LEU A 66 -8.53 5.28 -6.74
N ARG A 67 -9.15 5.92 -5.74
CA ARG A 67 -8.54 6.12 -4.42
C ARG A 67 -8.21 4.78 -3.75
N TRP A 68 -9.13 3.82 -3.76
CA TRP A 68 -8.90 2.48 -3.21
C TRP A 68 -7.86 1.70 -4.00
N ALA A 69 -7.87 1.78 -5.34
CA ALA A 69 -6.87 1.11 -6.17
C ALA A 69 -5.44 1.55 -5.84
N ILE A 70 -5.21 2.86 -5.65
CA ILE A 70 -3.90 3.41 -5.29
C ILE A 70 -3.48 2.95 -3.88
N ILE A 71 -4.39 3.00 -2.90
CA ILE A 71 -4.09 2.60 -1.52
C ILE A 71 -3.77 1.10 -1.45
N ILE A 72 -4.59 0.26 -2.08
CA ILE A 72 -4.37 -1.20 -2.12
C ILE A 72 -3.04 -1.49 -2.80
N GLY A 73 -2.75 -0.88 -3.96
CA GLY A 73 -1.48 -1.05 -4.66
C GLY A 73 -0.27 -0.65 -3.79
N ALA A 74 -0.36 0.48 -3.07
CA ALA A 74 0.69 0.92 -2.17
C ALA A 74 0.90 -0.04 -1.01
N VAL A 75 -0.19 -0.56 -0.40
CA VAL A 75 -0.12 -1.57 0.66
C VAL A 75 0.54 -2.84 0.15
N LEU A 76 0.12 -3.36 -1.01
CA LEU A 76 0.73 -4.57 -1.60
C LEU A 76 2.22 -4.35 -1.93
N GLY A 77 2.59 -3.17 -2.45
CA GLY A 77 3.99 -2.82 -2.66
C GLY A 77 4.81 -2.81 -1.36
N CYS A 78 4.22 -2.33 -0.26
CA CYS A 78 4.85 -2.37 1.06
C CYS A 78 4.98 -3.80 1.59
N LEU A 79 3.98 -4.65 1.40
CA LEU A 79 4.03 -6.08 1.75
C LEU A 79 5.16 -6.79 0.99
N GLY A 80 5.35 -6.47 -0.29
CA GLY A 80 6.45 -7.00 -1.10
C GLY A 80 7.84 -6.65 -0.55
N MET A 81 8.02 -5.48 0.07
CA MET A 81 9.29 -5.10 0.73
C MET A 81 9.64 -5.99 1.93
N PHE A 82 8.64 -6.62 2.55
CA PHE A 82 8.81 -7.59 3.63
C PHE A 82 8.89 -9.04 3.14
N GLY A 83 8.86 -9.27 1.82
CA GLY A 83 8.90 -10.61 1.22
C GLY A 83 7.57 -11.36 1.35
N VAL A 84 6.46 -10.66 1.59
CA VAL A 84 5.13 -11.26 1.62
C VAL A 84 4.65 -11.46 0.19
N GLU A 85 4.20 -12.68 -0.11
CA GLU A 85 3.66 -13.01 -1.41
C GLU A 85 2.27 -12.38 -1.61
N THR A 86 2.15 -11.43 -2.53
CA THR A 86 0.91 -10.69 -2.78
C THR A 86 -0.03 -11.35 -3.78
N THR A 87 0.34 -12.52 -4.33
CA THR A 87 -0.40 -13.23 -5.38
C THR A 87 -1.82 -13.60 -4.94
N SER A 88 -1.98 -14.12 -3.72
CA SER A 88 -3.30 -14.47 -3.17
C SER A 88 -4.20 -13.24 -3.00
N PHE A 89 -3.63 -12.08 -2.68
CA PHE A 89 -4.39 -10.83 -2.61
C PHE A 89 -4.86 -10.39 -3.99
N ALA A 90 -4.02 -10.52 -5.03
CA ALA A 90 -4.41 -10.21 -6.39
C ALA A 90 -5.59 -11.07 -6.86
N ALA A 91 -5.62 -12.37 -6.52
CA ALA A 91 -6.75 -13.25 -6.81
C ALA A 91 -8.06 -12.79 -6.12
N VAL A 92 -7.99 -12.42 -4.85
CA VAL A 92 -9.16 -11.90 -4.10
C VAL A 92 -9.65 -10.58 -4.68
N ILE A 93 -8.74 -9.66 -5.03
CA ILE A 93 -9.10 -8.38 -5.66
C ILE A 93 -9.73 -8.61 -7.04
N GLY A 94 -9.20 -9.56 -7.82
CA GLY A 94 -9.78 -9.93 -9.11
C GLY A 94 -11.20 -10.50 -8.98
N ALA A 95 -11.42 -11.38 -8.00
CA ALA A 95 -12.75 -11.90 -7.69
C ALA A 95 -13.71 -10.80 -7.19
N ALA A 96 -13.24 -9.89 -6.34
CA ALA A 96 -14.02 -8.74 -5.87
C ALA A 96 -14.39 -7.81 -7.02
N GLY A 97 -13.46 -7.55 -7.96
CA GLY A 97 -13.72 -6.76 -9.15
C GLY A 97 -14.78 -7.38 -10.06
N LEU A 98 -14.77 -8.71 -10.21
CA LEU A 98 -15.80 -9.43 -10.96
C LEU A 98 -17.18 -9.35 -10.27
N ALA A 99 -17.22 -9.34 -8.94
CA ALA A 99 -18.47 -9.26 -8.18
C ALA A 99 -19.08 -7.84 -8.13
N ILE A 100 -18.24 -6.81 -8.26
CA ILE A 100 -18.67 -5.40 -8.35
C ILE A 100 -19.14 -5.06 -9.77
N GLY A 101 -18.59 -5.74 -10.78
CA GLY A 101 -18.90 -5.56 -12.20
C GLY A 101 -20.19 -6.22 -12.66
#